data_AF-A0A2I6QKX3-F1
#
_entry.id   AF-A0A2I6QKX3-F1
#
_cell.length_a   1.000
_cell.length_b   1.000
_cell.length_c   1.000
_cell.angle_alpha   90.00
_cell.angle_beta   90.00
_cell.angle_gamma   90.00
#
_symmetry.space_group_name_H-M   'P 1'
#
loop_
_entity.id
_entity.type
_entity.pdbx_description
1 polymer ?
#
loop_
_entity_poly.entity_id
_entity_poly.type
_entity_poly.pdbx_seq_one_letter_code
_entity_poly.pdbx_strand_id
1 'polypeptide(L)'
;MPLTQQDYFKRADESIDQYNARIASLQASQPKPTSSPIPNAPTTQPNLPSDPAALQEIVNQAAKTVQGLTSQVQQITNPVPANTIKSVTTPNLPTPNAPSVVNSYVGGLQQNVDTARKALDDSIKQQRDQLEAQRKQYEAQIKELDSKEQNTIQNDIQPLLQPFRQNLETNERERFLVEQNYFDNQNTINEINALATGLQQDIATVQGVAAPAAIQQGKIGQIKEDALARIGVLQAVVSMRNNQISTAENFIDRTSEAILADRKDQLTYYETLLNFYEGQKDEAGKKLVDVNSQDTDFVKAQIGLLENDLKEAQSNFDNIKSMMLDSAKADILARSGVKLTDTPEQVAQKISDYNFKAEKQDLQNQMALKGYSLLAFPEQAAGKNPSSLLRIADSSGNEMVFYNPKLNPAPTVVSSGPTQTSSTAGQTYAFDTLDGIKSLPVSDLTKSVIAGYGKVKDLTPTDRAKVQTELYKVGFNPFQYVNRKLQSLIDLYGQVPSSLRGLLGGRIPFAESFDPKTAQFESAKQLLTREIARLNDVGVLSDQDVASYKAAMPSRSDANVDVVKAKIQGITAATANALTTQTTTTAKPTKADLDYVKSLGF
;
A
#
# COMPACT_ATOMS: atom_id res chain seq x y z
N MET A 1 -19.91 5.42 -39.01
CA MET A 1 -19.08 4.19 -39.07
C MET A 1 -18.65 3.86 -37.65
N PRO A 2 -18.57 2.58 -37.25
CA PRO A 2 -18.06 2.23 -35.93
C PRO A 2 -16.62 2.74 -35.81
N LEU A 3 -16.32 3.43 -34.70
CA LEU A 3 -14.95 3.84 -34.40
C LEU A 3 -14.09 2.59 -34.25
N THR A 4 -12.95 2.58 -34.92
CA THR A 4 -11.98 1.50 -34.86
C THR A 4 -10.90 1.82 -33.85
N GLN A 5 -10.14 0.82 -33.42
CA GLN A 5 -9.00 1.02 -32.51
C GLN A 5 -7.95 1.98 -33.08
N GLN A 6 -7.84 2.08 -34.42
CA GLN A 6 -6.94 3.01 -35.10
C GLN A 6 -7.34 4.48 -34.90
N ASP A 7 -8.61 4.77 -34.65
CA ASP A 7 -9.09 6.14 -34.45
C ASP A 7 -8.61 6.75 -33.12
N TYR A 8 -8.19 5.91 -32.16
CA TYR A 8 -7.69 6.34 -30.84
C TYR A 8 -6.17 6.52 -30.76
N PHE A 9 -5.42 6.15 -31.81
CA PHE A 9 -3.98 6.35 -31.82
C PHE A 9 -3.60 7.77 -32.16
N LYS A 10 -2.52 8.24 -31.53
CA LYS A 10 -1.93 9.54 -31.84
C LYS A 10 -1.31 9.50 -33.24
N ARG A 11 -1.69 10.42 -34.12
CA ARG A 11 -1.11 10.58 -35.46
C ARG A 11 0.30 11.17 -35.36
N ALA A 12 1.13 10.87 -36.36
CA ALA A 12 2.54 11.27 -36.36
C ALA A 12 2.73 12.80 -36.41
N ASP A 13 1.77 13.51 -37.01
CA ASP A 13 1.80 14.95 -37.29
C ASP A 13 0.96 15.81 -36.30
N GLU A 14 0.24 15.19 -35.36
CA GLU A 14 -0.59 15.94 -34.41
C GLU A 14 0.15 16.25 -33.10
N SER A 15 -0.08 17.44 -32.53
CA SER A 15 0.38 17.78 -31.18
C SER A 15 -0.46 17.06 -30.10
N ILE A 16 0.01 17.05 -28.85
CA ILE A 16 -0.72 16.44 -27.73
C ILE A 16 -2.08 17.13 -27.52
N ASP A 17 -2.12 18.46 -27.63
CA ASP A 17 -3.37 19.22 -27.48
C ASP A 17 -4.36 18.91 -28.61
N GLN A 18 -3.86 18.75 -29.84
CA GLN A 18 -4.67 18.35 -31.00
C GLN A 18 -5.20 16.91 -30.85
N TYR A 19 -4.38 15.99 -30.33
CA TYR A 19 -4.80 14.63 -29.99
C TYR A 19 -5.92 14.64 -28.95
N ASN A 20 -5.73 15.34 -27.84
CA ASN A 20 -6.71 15.41 -26.75
C ASN A 20 -8.04 16.02 -27.21
N ALA A 21 -7.99 17.10 -28.00
CA ALA A 21 -9.18 17.72 -28.58
C ALA A 21 -9.91 16.75 -29.55
N ARG A 22 -9.16 16.00 -30.36
CA ARG A 22 -9.72 15.01 -31.28
C ARG A 22 -10.39 13.86 -30.51
N ILE A 23 -9.74 13.30 -29.49
CA ILE A 23 -10.31 12.22 -28.68
C ILE A 23 -11.57 12.68 -27.94
N ALA A 24 -11.57 13.90 -27.39
CA ALA A 24 -12.76 14.48 -26.77
C ALA A 24 -13.93 14.59 -27.77
N SER A 25 -13.65 15.01 -29.01
CA SER A 25 -14.69 15.09 -30.05
C SER A 25 -15.20 13.70 -30.48
N LEU A 26 -14.33 12.70 -30.53
CA LEU A 26 -14.70 11.31 -30.84
C LEU A 26 -15.60 10.72 -29.75
N GLN A 27 -15.29 10.98 -28.48
CA GLN A 27 -16.11 10.55 -27.35
C GLN A 27 -17.49 11.25 -27.33
N ALA A 28 -17.53 12.56 -27.61
CA ALA A 28 -18.77 13.31 -27.71
C ALA A 28 -19.66 12.87 -28.88
N SER A 29 -19.07 12.31 -29.94
CA SER A 29 -19.79 11.83 -31.13
C SER A 29 -20.32 10.40 -31.01
N GLN A 30 -20.02 9.69 -29.90
CA GLN A 30 -20.60 8.37 -29.68
C GLN A 30 -22.09 8.50 -29.34
N PRO A 31 -22.97 7.71 -29.98
CA PRO A 31 -24.39 7.72 -29.65
C PRO A 31 -24.57 7.34 -28.18
N LYS A 32 -25.16 8.26 -27.41
CA LYS A 32 -25.55 8.01 -26.02
C LYS A 32 -26.40 6.74 -26.00
N PRO A 33 -26.07 5.72 -25.19
CA PRO A 33 -26.76 4.43 -25.24
C PRO A 33 -28.24 4.66 -24.90
N THR A 34 -29.11 4.39 -25.88
CA THR A 34 -30.55 4.33 -25.67
C THR A 34 -30.85 3.05 -24.91
N SER A 35 -31.35 3.19 -23.69
CA SER A 35 -31.81 2.10 -22.85
C SER A 35 -33.06 1.46 -23.47
N SER A 36 -32.89 0.39 -24.23
CA SER A 36 -33.98 -0.55 -24.51
C SER A 36 -34.11 -1.53 -23.34
N PRO A 37 -35.34 -1.91 -22.93
CA PRO A 37 -35.57 -2.79 -21.79
C PRO A 37 -35.11 -4.21 -22.11
N ILE A 38 -34.23 -4.77 -21.28
CA ILE A 38 -33.79 -6.17 -21.40
C ILE A 38 -34.75 -7.06 -20.57
N PRO A 39 -35.28 -8.16 -21.15
CA PRO A 39 -36.15 -9.12 -20.48
C PRO A 39 -35.38 -10.05 -19.51
N ASN A 40 -36.13 -10.61 -18.56
CA ASN A 40 -35.66 -11.36 -17.39
C ASN A 40 -34.82 -12.64 -17.65
N ALA A 41 -33.92 -12.87 -16.66
CA ALA A 41 -33.36 -14.13 -16.11
C ALA A 41 -32.11 -14.76 -16.79
N PRO A 42 -31.29 -15.62 -16.09
CA PRO A 42 -31.27 -16.00 -14.67
C PRO A 42 -29.90 -15.82 -13.96
N THR A 43 -29.93 -15.83 -12.62
CA THR A 43 -28.80 -15.72 -11.68
C THR A 43 -28.17 -17.07 -11.36
N THR A 44 -26.83 -17.17 -11.30
CA THR A 44 -26.12 -18.28 -10.64
C THR A 44 -25.61 -17.87 -9.26
N GLN A 45 -26.23 -18.49 -8.26
CA GLN A 45 -25.98 -18.47 -6.81
C GLN A 45 -24.77 -19.35 -6.42
N PRO A 46 -24.31 -19.30 -5.15
CA PRO A 46 -23.21 -20.13 -4.65
C PRO A 46 -23.59 -21.62 -4.56
N ASN A 47 -22.60 -22.50 -4.73
CA ASN A 47 -22.78 -23.95 -4.73
C ASN A 47 -23.33 -24.47 -3.39
N LEU A 48 -24.58 -24.92 -3.42
CA LEU A 48 -25.16 -25.84 -2.44
C LEU A 48 -24.65 -27.27 -2.67
N PRO A 49 -24.62 -28.12 -1.63
CA PRO A 49 -24.32 -29.55 -1.81
C PRO A 49 -25.31 -30.19 -2.79
N SER A 50 -24.79 -30.97 -3.74
CA SER A 50 -25.55 -31.58 -4.84
C SER A 50 -26.37 -32.82 -4.43
N ASP A 51 -26.33 -33.21 -3.16
CA ASP A 51 -27.08 -34.33 -2.62
C ASP A 51 -28.46 -33.85 -2.10
N PRO A 52 -29.59 -34.34 -2.68
CA PRO A 52 -30.94 -34.04 -2.19
C PRO A 52 -31.16 -34.38 -0.72
N ALA A 53 -30.45 -35.39 -0.18
CA ALA A 53 -30.54 -35.76 1.23
C ALA A 53 -29.88 -34.70 2.13
N ALA A 54 -28.71 -34.18 1.72
CA ALA A 54 -28.01 -33.11 2.43
C ALA A 54 -28.81 -31.79 2.41
N LEU A 55 -29.52 -31.49 1.32
CA LEU A 55 -30.41 -30.34 1.23
C LEU A 55 -31.61 -30.48 2.17
N GLN A 56 -32.22 -31.66 2.24
CA GLN A 56 -33.33 -31.92 3.15
C GLN A 56 -32.87 -31.87 4.62
N GLU A 57 -31.64 -32.31 4.91
CA GLU A 57 -31.06 -32.24 6.26
C GLU A 57 -30.80 -30.79 6.70
N ILE A 58 -30.29 -29.93 5.82
CA ILE A 58 -30.12 -28.49 6.09
C ILE A 58 -31.46 -27.80 6.34
N VAL A 59 -32.49 -28.10 5.53
CA VAL A 59 -33.84 -27.57 5.72
C VAL A 59 -34.46 -28.05 7.03
N ASN A 60 -34.27 -29.33 7.38
CA ASN A 60 -34.75 -29.90 8.64
C ASN A 60 -34.00 -29.33 9.86
N GLN A 61 -32.71 -29.04 9.75
CA GLN A 61 -31.90 -28.43 10.81
C GLN A 61 -32.30 -26.96 11.04
N ALA A 62 -32.55 -26.21 9.96
CA ALA A 62 -33.06 -24.84 10.02
C ALA A 62 -34.47 -24.80 10.63
N ALA A 63 -35.37 -25.72 10.23
CA ALA A 63 -36.70 -25.84 10.80
C ALA A 63 -36.68 -26.19 12.31
N LYS A 64 -35.79 -27.09 12.74
CA LYS A 64 -35.57 -27.40 14.17
C LYS A 64 -35.04 -26.20 14.96
N THR A 65 -34.16 -25.40 14.36
CA THR A 65 -33.60 -24.20 15.00
C THR A 65 -34.68 -23.13 15.19
N VAL A 66 -35.55 -22.94 14.20
CA VAL A 66 -36.71 -22.02 14.27
C VAL A 66 -37.79 -22.52 15.24
N GLN A 67 -38.04 -23.84 15.30
CA GLN A 67 -38.95 -24.43 16.31
C GLN A 67 -38.38 -24.36 17.74
N GLY A 68 -37.05 -24.47 17.89
CA GLY A 68 -36.37 -24.29 19.18
C GLY A 68 -36.46 -22.85 19.70
N LEU A 69 -36.37 -21.86 18.81
CA LEU A 69 -36.49 -20.44 19.15
C LEU A 69 -37.92 -20.02 19.47
N THR A 70 -38.93 -20.68 18.89
CA THR A 70 -40.35 -20.41 19.18
C THR A 70 -40.87 -21.13 20.42
N SER A 71 -40.16 -22.16 20.90
CA SER A 71 -40.53 -22.93 22.10
C SER A 71 -39.96 -22.36 23.42
N GLN A 72 -39.12 -21.31 23.37
CA GLN A 72 -38.56 -20.64 24.56
C GLN A 72 -39.32 -19.37 25.00
N VAL A 73 -40.47 -19.07 24.39
CA VAL A 73 -41.43 -18.11 24.97
C VAL A 73 -42.38 -18.90 25.88
N GLN A 74 -41.94 -19.16 27.12
CA GLN A 74 -42.81 -19.71 28.14
C GLN A 74 -43.94 -18.72 28.45
N GLN A 75 -45.18 -19.21 28.33
CA GLN A 75 -46.39 -18.52 28.73
C GLN A 75 -46.32 -18.14 30.22
N ILE A 76 -46.45 -16.85 30.51
CA ILE A 76 -46.77 -16.36 31.86
C ILE A 76 -48.27 -16.60 32.07
N THR A 77 -48.63 -17.68 32.75
CA THR A 77 -50.01 -17.98 33.15
C THR A 77 -50.30 -17.40 34.53
N ASN A 78 -50.95 -16.22 34.55
CA ASN A 78 -52.08 -15.83 35.42
C ASN A 78 -52.24 -14.29 35.43
N PRO A 79 -53.17 -13.70 34.65
CA PRO A 79 -53.52 -12.30 34.82
C PRO A 79 -54.46 -12.11 36.01
N VAL A 80 -54.09 -11.23 36.93
CA VAL A 80 -55.00 -10.61 37.91
C VAL A 80 -56.04 -9.79 37.12
N PRO A 81 -57.35 -9.83 37.46
CA PRO A 81 -58.37 -9.12 36.68
C PRO A 81 -58.28 -7.61 36.92
N ALA A 82 -57.73 -6.87 35.96
CA ALA A 82 -57.79 -5.41 35.93
C ALA A 82 -58.98 -4.96 35.08
N ASN A 83 -60.18 -4.93 35.68
CA ASN A 83 -61.29 -4.22 35.08
C ASN A 83 -61.10 -2.71 35.29
N THR A 84 -61.28 -1.94 34.22
CA THR A 84 -61.36 -0.46 34.10
C THR A 84 -60.09 0.37 33.89
N ILE A 85 -59.16 -0.09 33.05
CA ILE A 85 -58.29 0.83 32.30
C ILE A 85 -58.64 0.69 30.82
N LYS A 86 -59.03 1.78 30.15
CA LYS A 86 -59.18 1.81 28.69
C LYS A 86 -57.87 1.31 28.08
N SER A 87 -57.93 0.26 27.26
CA SER A 87 -56.77 -0.21 26.51
C SER A 87 -56.23 0.93 25.67
N VAL A 88 -55.08 1.47 26.07
CA VAL A 88 -54.32 2.40 25.25
C VAL A 88 -53.84 1.60 24.04
N THR A 89 -54.33 1.93 22.85
CA THR A 89 -53.85 1.30 21.61
C THR A 89 -52.37 1.56 21.47
N THR A 90 -51.57 0.49 21.47
CA THR A 90 -50.13 0.56 21.24
C THR A 90 -49.87 1.28 19.91
N PRO A 91 -48.96 2.28 19.88
CA PRO A 91 -48.72 3.04 18.65
C PRO A 91 -48.16 2.11 17.59
N ASN A 92 -48.68 2.23 16.36
CA ASN A 92 -48.12 1.52 15.22
C ASN A 92 -46.85 2.23 14.80
N LEU A 93 -45.69 1.67 15.19
CA LEU A 93 -44.40 2.23 14.81
C LEU A 93 -44.17 2.06 13.31
N PRO A 94 -43.61 3.06 12.62
CA PRO A 94 -43.28 2.95 11.21
C PRO A 94 -42.29 1.80 10.99
N THR A 95 -42.46 1.05 9.90
CA THR A 95 -41.48 0.04 9.47
C THR A 95 -40.19 0.75 9.07
N PRO A 96 -39.04 0.43 9.70
CA PRO A 96 -37.76 1.05 9.35
C PRO A 96 -37.36 0.73 7.89
N ASN A 97 -36.96 1.76 7.14
CA ASN A 97 -36.43 1.64 5.78
C ASN A 97 -34.92 1.35 5.77
N ALA A 98 -34.18 1.86 6.75
CA ALA A 98 -32.74 1.76 6.92
C ALA A 98 -32.22 0.32 6.95
N PRO A 99 -32.87 -0.67 7.60
CA PRO A 99 -32.41 -2.06 7.52
C PRO A 99 -32.38 -2.59 6.08
N SER A 100 -33.32 -2.18 5.22
CA SER A 100 -33.32 -2.60 3.81
C SER A 100 -32.18 -1.93 3.03
N VAL A 101 -32.01 -0.61 3.18
CA VAL A 101 -30.97 0.17 2.50
C VAL A 101 -29.58 -0.25 2.96
N VAL A 102 -29.36 -0.36 4.27
CA VAL A 102 -28.09 -0.75 4.88
C VAL A 102 -27.78 -2.22 4.57
N ASN A 103 -28.72 -3.15 4.66
CA ASN A 103 -28.44 -4.56 4.33
C ASN A 103 -28.17 -4.74 2.84
N SER A 104 -28.86 -4.02 1.95
CA SER A 104 -28.54 -4.01 0.52
C SER A 104 -27.16 -3.42 0.24
N TYR A 105 -26.78 -2.35 0.95
CA TYR A 105 -25.46 -1.73 0.82
C TYR A 105 -24.34 -2.63 1.37
N VAL A 106 -24.49 -3.16 2.60
CA VAL A 106 -23.54 -4.06 3.26
C VAL A 106 -23.41 -5.40 2.50
N GLY A 107 -24.53 -5.95 2.00
CA GLY A 107 -24.51 -7.14 1.16
C GLY A 107 -23.80 -6.91 -0.18
N GLY A 108 -23.96 -5.72 -0.77
CA GLY A 108 -23.25 -5.31 -1.99
C GLY A 108 -21.79 -4.92 -1.75
N LEU A 109 -21.40 -4.60 -0.51
CA LEU A 109 -20.09 -4.07 -0.15
C LEU A 109 -18.99 -5.09 -0.43
N GLN A 110 -19.19 -6.35 -0.03
CA GLN A 110 -18.23 -7.42 -0.30
C GLN A 110 -18.03 -7.62 -1.81
N GLN A 111 -19.13 -7.66 -2.58
CA GLN A 111 -19.08 -7.78 -4.03
C GLN A 111 -18.39 -6.58 -4.69
N ASN A 112 -18.63 -5.36 -4.19
CA ASN A 112 -17.98 -4.15 -4.67
C ASN A 112 -16.48 -4.17 -4.38
N VAL A 113 -16.06 -4.67 -3.21
CA VAL A 113 -14.64 -4.83 -2.85
C VAL A 113 -13.96 -5.88 -3.74
N ASP A 114 -14.60 -7.02 -3.98
CA ASP A 114 -14.04 -8.06 -4.84
C ASP A 114 -13.97 -7.61 -6.30
N THR A 115 -14.97 -6.83 -6.76
CA THR A 115 -14.96 -6.20 -8.08
C THR A 115 -13.85 -5.15 -8.19
N ALA A 116 -13.69 -4.31 -7.17
CA ALA A 116 -12.64 -3.29 -7.13
C ALA A 116 -11.23 -3.92 -7.09
N ARG A 117 -11.04 -5.00 -6.32
CA ARG A 117 -9.81 -5.81 -6.31
C ARG A 117 -9.50 -6.34 -7.69
N LYS A 118 -10.47 -6.99 -8.33
CA LYS A 118 -10.28 -7.56 -9.67
C LYS A 118 -9.98 -6.49 -10.71
N ALA A 119 -10.74 -5.39 -10.71
CA ALA A 119 -10.51 -4.28 -11.63
C ALA A 119 -9.13 -3.63 -11.43
N LEU A 120 -8.67 -3.53 -10.18
CA LEU A 120 -7.33 -3.06 -9.84
C LEU A 120 -6.24 -4.02 -10.37
N ASP A 121 -6.39 -5.32 -10.10
CA ASP A 121 -5.46 -6.35 -10.58
C ASP A 121 -5.38 -6.36 -12.12
N ASP A 122 -6.53 -6.28 -12.79
CA ASP A 122 -6.63 -6.23 -14.25
C ASP A 122 -5.98 -4.95 -14.83
N SER A 123 -6.26 -3.78 -14.24
CA SER A 123 -5.68 -2.49 -14.64
C SER A 123 -4.15 -2.48 -14.50
N ILE A 124 -3.63 -2.99 -13.38
CA ILE A 124 -2.18 -3.05 -13.13
C ILE A 124 -1.52 -4.06 -14.04
N LYS A 125 -2.16 -5.21 -14.29
CA LYS A 125 -1.66 -6.17 -15.27
C LYS A 125 -1.53 -5.51 -16.63
N GLN A 126 -2.55 -4.77 -17.07
CA GLN A 126 -2.52 -4.04 -18.33
C GLN A 126 -1.39 -2.99 -18.37
N GLN A 127 -1.22 -2.19 -17.31
CA GLN A 127 -0.14 -1.20 -17.23
C GLN A 127 1.24 -1.85 -17.24
N ARG A 128 1.42 -2.95 -16.51
CA ARG A 128 2.68 -3.71 -16.50
C ARG A 128 3.00 -4.32 -17.85
N ASP A 129 2.01 -4.92 -18.52
CA ASP A 129 2.16 -5.52 -19.84
C ASP A 129 2.52 -4.44 -20.89
N GLN A 130 1.92 -3.25 -20.80
CA GLN A 130 2.26 -2.09 -21.64
C GLN A 130 3.69 -1.60 -21.41
N LEU A 131 4.09 -1.39 -20.15
CA LEU A 131 5.45 -0.95 -19.80
C LEU A 131 6.50 -2.00 -20.21
N GLU A 132 6.21 -3.29 -20.05
CA GLU A 132 7.09 -4.36 -20.49
C GLU A 132 7.23 -4.41 -22.02
N ALA A 133 6.14 -4.21 -22.75
CA ALA A 133 6.18 -4.14 -24.21
C ALA A 133 7.02 -2.95 -24.70
N GLN A 134 6.86 -1.77 -24.10
CA GLN A 134 7.68 -0.60 -24.44
C GLN A 134 9.15 -0.81 -24.08
N ARG A 135 9.45 -1.44 -22.94
CA ARG A 135 10.84 -1.76 -22.56
C ARG A 135 11.49 -2.68 -23.59
N LYS A 136 10.79 -3.76 -24.00
CA LYS A 136 11.26 -4.67 -25.05
C LYS A 136 11.51 -3.96 -26.38
N GLN A 137 10.65 -3.00 -26.73
CA GLN A 137 10.83 -2.19 -27.94
C GLN A 137 12.10 -1.33 -27.86
N TYR A 138 12.33 -0.62 -26.75
CA TYR A 138 13.53 0.19 -26.56
C TYR A 138 14.80 -0.65 -26.47
N GLU A 139 14.76 -1.80 -25.78
CA GLU A 139 15.87 -2.77 -25.75
C GLU A 139 16.23 -3.26 -27.17
N ALA A 140 15.23 -3.57 -28.00
CA ALA A 140 15.46 -3.97 -29.38
C ALA A 140 16.07 -2.86 -30.23
N GLN A 141 15.62 -1.60 -30.06
CA GLN A 141 16.16 -0.44 -30.76
C GLN A 141 17.60 -0.12 -30.34
N ILE A 142 17.90 -0.20 -29.04
CA ILE A 142 19.28 -0.06 -28.52
C ILE A 142 20.16 -1.13 -29.13
N LYS A 143 19.74 -2.40 -29.11
CA LYS A 143 20.49 -3.51 -29.68
C LYS A 143 20.72 -3.36 -31.20
N GLU A 144 19.73 -2.84 -31.93
CA GLU A 144 19.87 -2.55 -33.37
C GLU A 144 20.91 -1.45 -33.62
N LEU A 145 20.90 -0.38 -32.82
CA LEU A 145 21.86 0.72 -32.92
C LEU A 145 23.27 0.28 -32.51
N ASP A 146 23.42 -0.50 -31.44
CA ASP A 146 24.70 -1.07 -31.00
C ASP A 146 25.27 -2.04 -32.06
N SER A 147 24.41 -2.81 -32.73
CA SER A 147 24.82 -3.69 -33.85
C SER A 147 25.29 -2.89 -35.08
N LYS A 148 24.77 -1.67 -35.28
CA LYS A 148 25.25 -0.74 -36.31
C LYS A 148 26.55 -0.03 -35.89
N GLU A 149 26.76 0.18 -34.59
CA GLU A 149 27.98 0.76 -34.00
C GLU A 149 29.21 -0.16 -34.18
N GLN A 150 29.04 -1.48 -34.10
CA GLN A 150 30.12 -2.43 -34.48
C GLN A 150 30.61 -2.25 -35.93
N ASN A 151 29.83 -1.58 -36.79
CA ASN A 151 30.16 -1.36 -38.19
C ASN A 151 30.54 0.10 -38.55
N THR A 152 30.33 1.10 -37.68
CA THR A 152 30.65 2.52 -37.99
C THR A 152 30.95 3.38 -36.74
N ILE A 153 32.03 4.17 -36.80
CA ILE A 153 32.52 5.27 -35.93
C ILE A 153 31.77 5.49 -34.58
N GLN A 154 32.42 5.08 -33.48
CA GLN A 154 31.97 5.11 -32.07
C GLN A 154 31.52 6.48 -31.49
N ASN A 155 31.83 7.61 -32.13
CA ASN A 155 31.61 8.93 -31.52
C ASN A 155 30.27 9.60 -31.89
N ASP A 156 29.59 9.16 -32.95
CA ASP A 156 28.37 9.83 -33.46
C ASP A 156 27.05 9.21 -32.94
N ILE A 157 27.10 8.03 -32.31
CA ILE A 157 25.89 7.23 -31.96
C ILE A 157 25.44 7.40 -30.49
N GLN A 158 26.33 7.77 -29.57
CA GLN A 158 25.96 8.05 -28.17
C GLN A 158 24.85 9.12 -28.00
N PRO A 159 24.88 10.25 -28.74
CA PRO A 159 23.77 11.22 -28.72
C PRO A 159 22.45 10.63 -29.25
N LEU A 160 22.51 9.70 -30.20
CA LEU A 160 21.33 9.01 -30.77
C LEU A 160 20.74 7.98 -29.79
N LEU A 161 21.56 7.36 -28.93
CA LEU A 161 21.12 6.43 -27.88
C LEU A 161 20.54 7.12 -26.64
N GLN A 162 20.94 8.37 -26.39
CA GLN A 162 20.52 9.15 -25.23
C GLN A 162 19.00 9.25 -25.04
N PRO A 163 18.17 9.54 -26.07
CA PRO A 163 16.71 9.57 -25.91
C PRO A 163 16.12 8.19 -25.56
N PHE A 164 16.67 7.10 -26.09
CA PHE A 164 16.19 5.74 -25.75
C PHE A 164 16.51 5.37 -24.29
N ARG A 165 17.70 5.74 -23.81
CA ARG A 165 18.09 5.55 -22.40
C ARG A 165 17.23 6.39 -21.46
N GLN A 166 16.92 7.63 -21.82
CA GLN A 166 16.00 8.49 -21.06
C GLN A 166 14.58 7.93 -21.04
N ASN A 167 14.09 7.40 -22.16
CA ASN A 167 12.77 6.77 -22.22
C ASN A 167 12.71 5.49 -21.37
N LEU A 168 13.77 4.67 -21.38
CA LEU A 168 13.85 3.48 -20.53
C LEU A 168 13.86 3.85 -19.04
N GLU A 169 14.60 4.90 -18.66
CA GLU A 169 14.57 5.42 -17.28
C GLU A 169 13.18 5.94 -16.89
N THR A 170 12.51 6.66 -17.80
CA THR A 170 11.16 7.19 -17.57
C THR A 170 10.17 6.04 -17.38
N ASN A 171 10.24 5.00 -18.21
CA ASN A 171 9.41 3.81 -18.09
C ASN A 171 9.62 3.07 -16.77
N GLU A 172 10.86 2.94 -16.27
CA GLU A 172 11.09 2.35 -14.95
C GLU A 172 10.54 3.23 -13.83
N ARG A 173 10.60 4.57 -13.94
CA ARG A 173 9.95 5.48 -12.98
C ARG A 173 8.43 5.32 -12.97
N GLU A 174 7.82 5.25 -14.14
CA GLU A 174 6.38 4.99 -14.28
C GLU A 174 6.02 3.63 -13.66
N ARG A 175 6.82 2.60 -13.91
CA ARG A 175 6.65 1.29 -13.28
C ARG A 175 6.72 1.35 -11.76
N PHE A 176 7.66 2.12 -11.19
CA PHE A 176 7.76 2.31 -9.74
C PHE A 176 6.53 3.02 -9.17
N LEU A 177 5.99 4.03 -9.86
CA LEU A 177 4.76 4.70 -9.44
C LEU A 177 3.55 3.75 -9.49
N VAL A 178 3.45 2.94 -10.54
CA VAL A 178 2.42 1.89 -10.65
C VAL A 178 2.54 0.88 -9.50
N GLU A 179 3.75 0.46 -9.17
CA GLU A 179 3.99 -0.47 -8.05
C GLU A 179 3.68 0.16 -6.69
N GLN A 180 4.00 1.43 -6.48
CA GLN A 180 3.62 2.17 -5.27
C GLN A 180 2.09 2.26 -5.14
N ASN A 181 1.41 2.69 -6.20
CA ASN A 181 -0.05 2.77 -6.23
C ASN A 181 -0.71 1.41 -5.97
N TYR A 182 -0.11 0.31 -6.46
CA TYR A 182 -0.57 -1.04 -6.15
C TYR A 182 -0.54 -1.34 -4.64
N PHE A 183 0.60 -1.11 -3.99
CA PHE A 183 0.73 -1.38 -2.56
C PHE A 183 -0.18 -0.47 -1.73
N ASP A 184 -0.31 0.80 -2.11
CA ASP A 184 -1.20 1.74 -1.46
C ASP A 184 -2.67 1.31 -1.60
N ASN A 185 -3.09 0.88 -2.78
CA ASN A 185 -4.42 0.34 -2.99
C ASN A 185 -4.65 -0.97 -2.24
N GLN A 186 -3.66 -1.86 -2.20
CA GLN A 186 -3.75 -3.10 -1.45
C GLN A 186 -3.92 -2.83 0.05
N ASN A 187 -3.19 -1.86 0.60
CA ASN A 187 -3.32 -1.43 1.99
C ASN A 187 -4.71 -0.86 2.27
N THR A 188 -5.21 0.03 1.42
CA THR A 188 -6.56 0.59 1.52
C THR A 188 -7.63 -0.51 1.46
N ILE A 189 -7.48 -1.47 0.56
CA ILE A 189 -8.38 -2.62 0.41
C ILE A 189 -8.32 -3.56 1.63
N ASN A 190 -7.15 -3.77 2.22
CA ASN A 190 -7.03 -4.55 3.45
C ASN A 190 -7.76 -3.86 4.61
N GLU A 191 -7.65 -2.53 4.70
CA GLU A 191 -8.37 -1.75 5.70
C GLU A 191 -9.89 -1.84 5.51
N ILE A 192 -10.40 -1.75 4.27
CA ILE A 192 -11.83 -1.96 3.99
C ILE A 192 -12.29 -3.34 4.50
N ASN A 193 -11.52 -4.39 4.25
CA ASN A 193 -11.84 -5.74 4.73
C ASN A 193 -11.83 -5.84 6.26
N ALA A 194 -10.83 -5.22 6.90
CA ALA A 194 -10.72 -5.21 8.36
C ALA A 194 -11.92 -4.48 8.98
N LEU A 195 -12.33 -3.34 8.41
CA LEU A 195 -13.51 -2.59 8.87
C LEU A 195 -14.81 -3.38 8.65
N ALA A 196 -14.98 -4.01 7.48
CA ALA A 196 -16.17 -4.82 7.20
C ALA A 196 -16.28 -6.03 8.13
N THR A 197 -15.16 -6.66 8.47
CA THR A 197 -15.10 -7.80 9.41
C THR A 197 -15.32 -7.32 10.85
N GLY A 198 -14.63 -6.25 11.26
CA GLY A 198 -14.75 -5.63 12.58
C GLY A 198 -16.18 -5.17 12.87
N LEU A 199 -16.86 -4.60 11.87
CA LEU A 199 -18.26 -4.20 11.98
C LEU A 199 -19.17 -5.35 12.45
N GLN A 200 -19.00 -6.55 11.90
CA GLN A 200 -19.82 -7.71 12.30
C GLN A 200 -19.51 -8.15 13.74
N GLN A 201 -18.23 -8.14 14.11
CA GLN A 201 -17.79 -8.51 15.45
C GLN A 201 -18.24 -7.49 16.51
N ASP A 202 -18.17 -6.20 16.21
CA ASP A 202 -18.57 -5.12 17.10
C ASP A 202 -20.09 -5.12 17.32
N ILE A 203 -20.88 -5.35 16.25
CA ILE A 203 -22.33 -5.53 16.36
C ILE A 203 -22.65 -6.73 17.26
N ALA A 204 -22.01 -7.89 17.03
CA ALA A 204 -22.22 -9.08 17.85
C ALA A 204 -21.83 -8.84 19.32
N THR A 205 -20.77 -8.08 19.56
CA THR A 205 -20.32 -7.70 20.91
C THR A 205 -21.37 -6.84 21.61
N VAL A 206 -21.91 -5.81 20.95
CA VAL A 206 -22.96 -4.96 21.54
C VAL A 206 -24.25 -5.75 21.79
N GLN A 207 -24.61 -6.67 20.90
CA GLN A 207 -25.76 -7.56 21.09
C GLN A 207 -25.57 -8.55 22.25
N GLY A 208 -24.33 -8.95 22.53
CA GLY A 208 -23.99 -9.84 23.64
C GLY A 208 -23.95 -9.18 25.02
N VAL A 209 -23.89 -7.85 25.10
CA VAL A 209 -23.92 -7.11 26.38
C VAL A 209 -25.34 -7.04 26.89
N ALA A 210 -25.58 -7.41 28.15
CA ALA A 210 -26.88 -7.22 28.81
C ALA A 210 -27.17 -5.72 29.05
N ALA A 211 -27.76 -5.05 28.06
CA ALA A 211 -28.15 -3.65 28.11
C ALA A 211 -29.57 -3.47 27.51
N PRO A 212 -30.29 -2.39 27.87
CA PRO A 212 -31.57 -2.07 27.26
C PRO A 212 -31.48 -2.01 25.72
N ALA A 213 -32.47 -2.57 25.03
CA ALA A 213 -32.47 -2.67 23.57
C ALA A 213 -32.27 -1.30 22.89
N ALA A 214 -32.85 -0.23 23.42
CA ALA A 214 -32.67 1.13 22.88
C ALA A 214 -31.19 1.59 22.89
N ILE A 215 -30.46 1.29 23.97
CA ILE A 215 -29.04 1.64 24.10
C ILE A 215 -28.18 0.77 23.17
N GLN A 216 -28.51 -0.52 23.06
CA GLN A 216 -27.84 -1.41 22.11
C GLN A 216 -28.03 -0.94 20.67
N GLN A 217 -29.26 -0.59 20.28
CA GLN A 217 -29.56 -0.14 18.91
C GLN A 217 -28.86 1.19 18.58
N GLY A 218 -28.83 2.15 19.51
CA GLY A 218 -28.09 3.40 19.32
C GLY A 218 -26.60 3.16 19.09
N LYS A 219 -25.98 2.29 19.90
CA LYS A 219 -24.56 1.92 19.73
C LYS A 219 -24.31 1.16 18.42
N ILE A 220 -25.19 0.25 18.04
CA ILE A 220 -25.11 -0.48 16.77
C ILE A 220 -25.20 0.48 15.59
N GLY A 221 -26.10 1.48 15.65
CA GLY A 221 -26.22 2.54 14.66
C GLY A 221 -24.92 3.32 14.49
N GLN A 222 -24.34 3.80 15.60
CA GLN A 222 -23.06 4.51 15.60
C GLN A 222 -21.91 3.69 15.01
N ILE A 223 -21.77 2.43 15.42
CA ILE A 223 -20.71 1.52 14.91
C ILE A 223 -20.87 1.31 13.39
N LYS A 224 -22.11 1.08 12.93
CA LYS A 224 -22.41 0.96 11.50
C LYS A 224 -22.04 2.23 10.76
N GLU A 225 -22.55 3.36 11.23
CA GLU A 225 -22.29 4.66 10.60
C GLU A 225 -20.78 4.93 10.48
N ASP A 226 -20.02 4.76 11.55
CA ASP A 226 -18.58 4.98 11.58
C ASP A 226 -17.82 4.08 10.59
N ALA A 227 -18.17 2.80 10.55
CA ALA A 227 -17.55 1.85 9.64
C ALA A 227 -17.89 2.17 8.19
N LEU A 228 -19.17 2.42 7.88
CA LEU A 228 -19.62 2.74 6.53
C LEU A 228 -19.02 4.06 6.04
N ALA A 229 -19.01 5.09 6.88
CA ALA A 229 -18.42 6.39 6.59
C ALA A 229 -16.93 6.28 6.24
N ARG A 230 -16.18 5.43 6.97
CA ARG A 230 -14.78 5.16 6.67
C ARG A 230 -14.60 4.37 5.38
N ILE A 231 -15.38 3.31 5.20
CA ILE A 231 -15.33 2.45 4.02
C ILE A 231 -15.63 3.26 2.75
N GLY A 232 -16.62 4.16 2.78
CA GLY A 232 -16.96 5.04 1.67
C GLY A 232 -15.77 5.90 1.21
N VAL A 233 -15.05 6.53 2.16
CA VAL A 233 -13.81 7.27 1.84
C VAL A 233 -12.79 6.33 1.18
N LEU A 234 -12.51 5.16 1.77
CA LEU A 234 -11.49 4.26 1.27
C LEU A 234 -11.82 3.74 -0.14
N GLN A 235 -13.08 3.38 -0.41
CA GLN A 235 -13.53 2.93 -1.74
C GLN A 235 -13.37 4.04 -2.78
N ALA A 236 -13.79 5.25 -2.44
CA ALA A 236 -13.66 6.38 -3.34
C ALA A 236 -12.20 6.75 -3.59
N VAL A 237 -11.29 6.63 -2.61
CA VAL A 237 -9.85 6.82 -2.82
C VAL A 237 -9.24 5.79 -3.78
N VAL A 238 -9.62 4.50 -3.66
CA VAL A 238 -9.18 3.47 -4.62
C VAL A 238 -9.63 3.81 -6.03
N SER A 239 -10.89 4.23 -6.20
CA SER A 239 -11.41 4.68 -7.49
C SER A 239 -10.68 5.92 -8.03
N MET A 240 -10.39 6.91 -7.17
CA MET A 240 -9.65 8.12 -7.56
C MET A 240 -8.23 7.80 -8.04
N ARG A 241 -7.49 6.92 -7.33
CA ARG A 241 -6.15 6.48 -7.76
C ARG A 241 -6.16 5.75 -9.10
N ASN A 242 -7.30 5.16 -9.47
CA ASN A 242 -7.51 4.49 -10.75
C ASN A 242 -8.15 5.43 -11.82
N ASN A 243 -8.18 6.74 -11.58
CA ASN A 243 -8.79 7.76 -12.46
C ASN A 243 -10.30 7.53 -12.73
N GLN A 244 -11.01 6.87 -11.82
CA GLN A 244 -12.45 6.60 -11.91
C GLN A 244 -13.24 7.60 -11.04
N ILE A 245 -13.14 8.89 -11.35
CA ILE A 245 -13.71 9.97 -10.53
C ILE A 245 -15.23 9.79 -10.33
N SER A 246 -15.98 9.53 -11.40
CA SER A 246 -17.43 9.33 -11.31
C SER A 246 -17.80 8.12 -10.44
N THR A 247 -16.98 7.07 -10.44
CA THR A 247 -17.19 5.92 -9.55
C THR A 247 -16.92 6.29 -8.09
N ALA A 248 -15.88 7.09 -7.84
CA ALA A 248 -15.58 7.61 -6.51
C ALA A 248 -16.73 8.47 -5.96
N GLU A 249 -17.26 9.39 -6.75
CA GLU A 249 -18.42 10.21 -6.36
C GLU A 249 -19.64 9.35 -6.03
N ASN A 250 -19.95 8.36 -6.88
CA ASN A 250 -21.06 7.44 -6.63
C ASN A 250 -20.89 6.63 -5.34
N PHE A 251 -19.67 6.25 -4.96
CA PHE A 251 -19.44 5.58 -3.67
C PHE A 251 -19.71 6.51 -2.50
N ILE A 252 -19.27 7.76 -2.58
CA ILE A 252 -19.53 8.77 -1.54
C ILE A 252 -21.03 9.00 -1.40
N ASP A 253 -21.73 9.24 -2.52
CA ASP A 253 -23.16 9.55 -2.53
C ASP A 253 -24.00 8.38 -1.99
N ARG A 254 -23.70 7.15 -2.41
CA ARG A 254 -24.42 5.98 -1.86
C ARG A 254 -24.16 5.77 -0.37
N THR A 255 -22.95 6.10 0.09
CA THR A 255 -22.59 5.96 1.50
C THR A 255 -23.26 7.03 2.35
N SER A 256 -23.26 8.28 1.89
CA SER A 256 -23.94 9.38 2.56
C SER A 256 -25.45 9.13 2.61
N GLU A 257 -26.07 8.71 1.50
CA GLU A 257 -27.48 8.32 1.45
C GLU A 257 -27.83 7.22 2.47
N ALA A 258 -26.99 6.19 2.58
CA ALA A 258 -27.20 5.10 3.55
C ALA A 258 -27.15 5.60 5.00
N ILE A 259 -26.19 6.49 5.32
CA ILE A 259 -26.06 7.07 6.67
C ILE A 259 -27.23 8.01 6.98
N LEU A 260 -27.59 8.89 6.04
CA LEU A 260 -28.70 9.83 6.20
C LEU A 260 -30.04 9.10 6.33
N ALA A 261 -30.23 7.99 5.61
CA ALA A 261 -31.42 7.15 5.75
C ALA A 261 -31.55 6.57 7.16
N ASP A 262 -30.46 6.08 7.76
CA ASP A 262 -30.47 5.56 9.13
C ASP A 262 -30.83 6.65 10.14
N ARG A 263 -30.20 7.82 10.04
CA ARG A 263 -30.50 8.98 10.90
C ARG A 263 -31.94 9.44 10.76
N LYS A 264 -32.48 9.45 9.54
CA LYS A 264 -33.87 9.83 9.27
C LYS A 264 -34.87 8.83 9.84
N ASP A 265 -34.56 7.55 9.81
CA ASP A 265 -35.38 6.51 10.44
C ASP A 265 -35.41 6.66 11.97
N GLN A 266 -34.26 6.94 12.58
CA GLN A 266 -34.16 7.22 14.01
C GLN A 266 -34.99 8.46 14.38
N LEU A 267 -34.87 9.53 13.60
CA LEU A 267 -35.67 10.75 13.78
C LEU A 267 -37.17 10.44 13.71
N THR A 268 -37.60 9.72 12.66
CA THR A 268 -39.00 9.34 12.44
C THR A 268 -39.54 8.49 13.61
N TYR A 269 -38.70 7.60 14.16
CA TYR A 269 -39.05 6.81 15.33
C TYR A 269 -39.31 7.68 16.56
N TYR A 270 -38.39 8.61 16.88
CA TYR A 270 -38.57 9.51 18.01
C TYR A 270 -39.73 10.50 17.82
N GLU A 271 -39.94 11.01 16.62
CA GLU A 271 -41.11 11.84 16.28
C GLU A 271 -42.42 11.06 16.48
N THR A 272 -42.46 9.78 16.08
CA THR A 272 -43.64 8.93 16.28
C THR A 272 -43.91 8.70 17.77
N LEU A 273 -42.86 8.46 18.57
CA LEU A 273 -42.97 8.34 20.02
C LEU A 273 -43.48 9.65 20.64
N LEU A 274 -42.93 10.79 20.24
CA LEU A 274 -43.34 12.10 20.74
C LEU A 274 -44.82 12.37 20.42
N ASN A 275 -45.24 12.14 19.17
CA ASN A 275 -46.64 12.30 18.74
C ASN A 275 -47.59 11.38 19.51
N PHE A 276 -47.15 10.17 19.88
CA PHE A 276 -47.94 9.27 20.72
C PHE A 276 -48.13 9.83 22.14
N TYR A 277 -47.07 10.35 22.77
CA TYR A 277 -47.16 10.99 24.08
C TYR A 277 -48.01 12.26 24.04
N GLU A 278 -47.83 13.11 23.03
CA GLU A 278 -48.61 14.36 22.88
C GLU A 278 -50.07 14.11 22.44
N GLY A 279 -50.34 12.97 21.80
CA GLY A 279 -51.66 12.58 21.29
C GLY A 279 -52.63 12.03 22.35
N GLN A 280 -52.14 11.56 23.50
CA GLN A 280 -52.97 11.05 24.61
C GLN A 280 -53.54 12.19 25.49
N LYS A 281 -54.43 13.02 24.92
CA LYS A 281 -54.96 14.24 25.56
C LYS A 281 -56.23 14.07 26.42
N ASP A 282 -56.72 12.85 26.67
CA ASP A 282 -57.81 12.60 27.61
C ASP A 282 -57.36 12.79 29.08
N GLU A 283 -58.30 13.00 30.03
CA GLU A 283 -57.96 13.35 31.43
C GLU A 283 -57.05 12.33 32.14
N ALA A 284 -57.10 11.07 31.73
CA ALA A 284 -56.18 10.02 32.19
C ALA A 284 -54.81 10.10 31.47
N GLY A 285 -54.81 10.37 30.17
CA GLY A 285 -53.60 10.61 29.37
C GLY A 285 -52.83 11.85 29.81
N LYS A 286 -53.50 12.95 30.16
CA LYS A 286 -52.86 14.16 30.74
C LYS A 286 -52.11 13.87 32.04
N LYS A 287 -52.65 13.02 32.92
CA LYS A 287 -51.95 12.59 34.15
C LYS A 287 -50.74 11.69 33.85
N LEU A 288 -50.79 10.87 32.80
CA LEU A 288 -49.65 10.07 32.33
C LEU A 288 -48.57 10.94 31.66
N VAL A 289 -48.97 11.97 30.92
CA VAL A 289 -48.06 12.93 30.26
C VAL A 289 -47.32 13.81 31.28
N ASP A 290 -47.99 14.27 32.35
CA ASP A 290 -47.33 15.02 33.43
C ASP A 290 -46.27 14.18 34.17
N VAL A 291 -46.53 12.87 34.36
CA VAL A 291 -45.57 11.92 34.95
C VAL A 291 -44.42 11.60 34.00
N ASN A 292 -44.64 11.67 32.68
CA ASN A 292 -43.65 11.40 31.62
C ASN A 292 -43.03 12.67 31.02
N SER A 293 -43.12 13.82 31.69
CA SER A 293 -42.54 15.08 31.20
C SER A 293 -41.03 14.97 30.95
N GLN A 294 -40.30 14.25 31.81
CA GLN A 294 -38.88 13.97 31.63
C GLN A 294 -38.59 13.11 30.37
N ASP A 295 -39.42 12.10 30.10
CA ASP A 295 -39.27 11.26 28.90
C ASP A 295 -39.59 12.06 27.63
N THR A 296 -40.58 12.94 27.71
CA THR A 296 -40.97 13.82 26.60
C THR A 296 -39.87 14.83 26.28
N ASP A 297 -39.28 15.44 27.32
CA ASP A 297 -38.15 16.37 27.19
C ASP A 297 -36.90 15.65 26.65
N PHE A 298 -36.64 14.42 27.11
CA PHE A 298 -35.56 13.59 26.57
C PHE A 298 -35.77 13.29 25.08
N VAL A 299 -36.98 12.84 24.68
CA VAL A 299 -37.29 12.55 23.27
C VAL A 299 -37.17 13.81 22.41
N LYS A 300 -37.65 14.98 22.89
CA LYS A 300 -37.47 16.27 22.19
C LYS A 300 -36.00 16.66 22.05
N ALA A 301 -35.20 16.45 23.08
CA ALA A 301 -33.76 16.67 23.02
C ALA A 301 -33.09 15.75 21.98
N GLN A 302 -33.47 14.47 21.92
CA GLN A 302 -32.94 13.53 20.93
C GLN A 302 -33.34 13.89 19.50
N ILE A 303 -34.59 14.34 19.28
CA ILE A 303 -35.04 14.86 17.98
C ILE A 303 -34.17 16.04 17.57
N GLY A 304 -34.01 17.04 18.44
CA GLY A 304 -33.21 18.23 18.13
C GLY A 304 -31.73 17.91 17.88
N LEU A 305 -31.16 16.93 18.60
CA LEU A 305 -29.81 16.44 18.32
C LEU A 305 -29.74 15.78 16.94
N LEU A 306 -30.67 14.88 16.61
CA LEU A 306 -30.69 14.18 15.32
C LEU A 306 -30.93 15.10 14.13
N GLU A 307 -31.77 16.14 14.26
CA GLU A 307 -31.99 17.14 13.22
C GLU A 307 -30.72 17.96 12.94
N ASN A 308 -30.05 18.42 13.99
CA ASN A 308 -28.77 19.13 13.87
C ASN A 308 -27.71 18.22 13.27
N ASP A 309 -27.59 17.00 13.78
CA ASP A 309 -26.67 15.99 13.30
C ASP A 309 -26.91 15.71 11.80
N LEU A 310 -28.14 15.53 11.35
CA LEU A 310 -28.47 15.27 9.94
C LEU A 310 -28.02 16.43 9.04
N LYS A 311 -28.25 17.67 9.48
CA LYS A 311 -27.82 18.87 8.76
C LYS A 311 -26.29 18.99 8.71
N GLU A 312 -25.61 18.76 9.83
CA GLU A 312 -24.16 18.79 9.92
C GLU A 312 -23.52 17.68 9.08
N ALA A 313 -24.06 16.46 9.12
CA ALA A 313 -23.56 15.35 8.33
C ALA A 313 -23.61 15.64 6.82
N GLN A 314 -24.70 16.25 6.32
CA GLN A 314 -24.76 16.66 4.91
C GLN A 314 -23.62 17.63 4.56
N SER A 315 -23.40 18.64 5.40
CA SER A 315 -22.31 19.61 5.19
C SER A 315 -20.93 18.96 5.27
N ASN A 316 -20.74 18.00 6.19
CA ASN A 316 -19.49 17.26 6.34
C ASN A 316 -19.23 16.37 5.13
N PHE A 317 -20.27 15.69 4.61
CA PHE A 317 -20.19 14.89 3.40
C PHE A 317 -19.77 15.73 2.20
N ASP A 318 -20.39 16.89 2.00
CA ASP A 318 -20.07 17.78 0.88
C ASP A 318 -18.63 18.32 0.99
N ASN A 319 -18.20 18.69 2.20
CA ASN A 319 -16.84 19.12 2.46
C ASN A 319 -15.83 18.02 2.11
N ILE A 320 -16.00 16.80 2.63
CA ILE A 320 -15.08 15.68 2.38
C ILE A 320 -15.13 15.28 0.91
N LYS A 321 -16.31 15.23 0.28
CA LYS A 321 -16.45 14.97 -1.15
C LYS A 321 -15.62 15.96 -1.97
N SER A 322 -15.68 17.26 -1.65
CA SER A 322 -14.90 18.28 -2.35
C SER A 322 -13.39 18.08 -2.19
N MET A 323 -12.93 17.65 -1.01
CA MET A 323 -11.52 17.35 -0.77
C MET A 323 -11.07 16.08 -1.50
N MET A 324 -11.97 15.11 -1.71
CA MET A 324 -11.67 13.87 -2.41
C MET A 324 -11.57 13.99 -3.92
N LEU A 325 -12.13 15.05 -4.52
CA LEU A 325 -11.99 15.33 -5.95
C LEU A 325 -10.55 15.68 -6.36
N ASP A 326 -9.71 16.06 -5.39
CA ASP A 326 -8.27 16.24 -5.55
C ASP A 326 -7.56 14.94 -5.17
N SER A 327 -6.85 14.31 -6.11
CA SER A 327 -6.21 13.01 -5.90
C SER A 327 -5.15 13.03 -4.79
N ALA A 328 -4.43 14.15 -4.62
CA ALA A 328 -3.40 14.27 -3.58
C ALA A 328 -4.05 14.38 -2.20
N LYS A 329 -5.14 15.14 -2.08
CA LYS A 329 -5.89 15.24 -0.82
C LYS A 329 -6.63 13.94 -0.51
N ALA A 330 -7.18 13.26 -1.50
CA ALA A 330 -7.85 11.97 -1.33
C ALA A 330 -6.92 10.93 -0.66
N ASP A 331 -5.65 10.87 -1.07
CA ASP A 331 -4.66 10.00 -0.46
C ASP A 331 -4.41 10.34 1.02
N ILE A 332 -4.27 11.64 1.34
CA ILE A 332 -4.10 12.13 2.70
C ILE A 332 -5.33 11.79 3.55
N LEU A 333 -6.55 11.96 3.03
CA LEU A 333 -7.79 11.62 3.74
C LEU A 333 -7.88 10.13 4.06
N ALA A 334 -7.54 9.25 3.10
CA ALA A 334 -7.46 7.82 3.35
C ALA A 334 -6.44 7.54 4.47
N ARG A 335 -5.19 8.00 4.33
CA ARG A 335 -4.14 7.64 5.29
C ARG A 335 -4.33 8.26 6.69
N SER A 336 -5.04 9.38 6.79
CA SER A 336 -5.27 10.08 8.06
C SER A 336 -6.39 9.50 8.93
N GLY A 337 -7.15 8.52 8.45
CA GLY A 337 -8.26 7.99 9.25
C GLY A 337 -9.57 8.77 9.11
N VAL A 338 -9.68 9.68 8.13
CA VAL A 338 -10.88 10.47 7.91
C VAL A 338 -12.07 9.60 7.50
N LYS A 339 -13.23 9.90 8.07
CA LYS A 339 -14.54 9.31 7.79
C LYS A 339 -15.43 10.38 7.19
N LEU A 340 -16.39 9.98 6.35
CA LEU A 340 -17.38 10.88 5.75
C LEU A 340 -18.17 11.72 6.79
N THR A 341 -18.31 11.24 8.02
CA THR A 341 -19.07 11.90 9.09
C THR A 341 -18.22 12.85 9.93
N ASP A 342 -16.90 12.91 9.72
CA ASP A 342 -16.02 13.79 10.48
C ASP A 342 -16.34 15.27 10.22
N THR A 343 -16.40 16.05 11.30
CA THR A 343 -16.45 17.52 11.24
C THR A 343 -15.17 18.10 10.63
N PRO A 344 -15.20 19.34 10.09
CA PRO A 344 -14.01 20.00 9.57
C PRO A 344 -12.84 20.04 10.56
N GLU A 345 -13.13 20.21 11.86
CA GLU A 345 -12.15 20.22 12.94
C GLU A 345 -11.53 18.83 13.15
N GLN A 346 -12.35 17.76 13.13
CA GLN A 346 -11.87 16.38 13.21
C GLN A 346 -11.03 16.01 11.98
N VAL A 347 -11.43 16.45 10.78
CA VAL A 347 -10.66 16.27 9.55
C VAL A 347 -9.30 16.97 9.69
N ALA A 348 -9.28 18.24 10.09
CA ALA A 348 -8.05 19.00 10.29
C ALA A 348 -7.13 18.34 11.33
N GLN A 349 -7.69 17.88 12.45
CA GLN A 349 -6.93 17.18 13.49
C GLN A 349 -6.30 15.89 12.96
N LYS A 350 -7.08 15.04 12.28
CA LYS A 350 -6.59 13.77 11.70
C LYS A 350 -5.51 13.99 10.65
N ILE A 351 -5.69 15.00 9.78
CA ILE A 351 -4.68 15.37 8.78
C ILE A 351 -3.41 15.88 9.46
N SER A 352 -3.53 16.71 10.50
CA SER A 352 -2.39 17.21 11.27
C SER A 352 -1.62 16.05 11.93
N ASP A 353 -2.32 15.13 12.59
CA ASP A 353 -1.74 13.95 13.22
C ASP A 353 -1.05 13.04 12.20
N TYR A 354 -1.63 12.90 11.01
CA TYR A 354 -1.02 12.17 9.91
C TYR A 354 0.25 12.85 9.40
N ASN A 355 0.21 14.15 9.13
CA ASN A 355 1.37 14.90 8.65
C ASN A 355 2.51 14.86 9.66
N PHE A 356 2.21 14.95 10.95
CA PHE A 356 3.18 14.81 12.02
C PHE A 356 3.83 13.41 12.04
N LYS A 357 3.02 12.35 11.92
CA LYS A 357 3.54 10.97 11.82
C LYS A 357 4.41 10.79 10.57
N ALA A 358 3.97 11.33 9.44
CA ALA A 358 4.69 11.26 8.17
C ALA A 358 6.03 12.02 8.23
N GLU A 359 6.04 13.23 8.81
CA GLU A 359 7.26 14.01 9.04
C GLU A 359 8.24 13.25 9.92
N LYS A 360 7.77 12.66 11.04
CA LYS A 360 8.61 11.85 11.92
C LYS A 360 9.21 10.66 11.19
N GLN A 361 8.41 9.95 10.40
CA GLN A 361 8.89 8.81 9.64
C GLN A 361 9.88 9.24 8.56
N ASP A 362 9.63 10.34 7.86
CA ASP A 362 10.54 10.86 6.84
C ASP A 362 11.85 11.35 7.48
N LEU A 363 11.80 12.08 8.59
CA LEU A 363 12.97 12.48 9.35
C LEU A 363 13.76 11.26 9.83
N GLN A 364 13.09 10.24 10.38
CA GLN A 364 13.74 9.00 10.78
C GLN A 364 14.42 8.31 9.59
N ASN A 365 13.74 8.23 8.44
CA ASN A 365 14.32 7.66 7.22
C ASN A 365 15.53 8.47 6.75
N GLN A 366 15.44 9.80 6.72
CA GLN A 366 16.55 10.69 6.36
C GLN A 366 17.74 10.56 7.33
N MET A 367 17.47 10.44 8.63
CA MET A 367 18.51 10.28 9.66
C MET A 367 19.14 8.88 9.59
N ALA A 368 18.34 7.84 9.33
CA ALA A 368 18.81 6.49 9.07
C ALA A 368 19.71 6.43 7.82
N LEU A 369 19.35 7.15 6.75
CA LEU A 369 20.20 7.31 5.56
C LEU A 369 21.55 7.97 5.89
N LYS A 370 21.58 8.90 6.86
CA LYS A 370 22.82 9.51 7.38
C LYS A 370 23.56 8.63 8.41
N GLY A 371 23.04 7.45 8.71
CA GLY A 371 23.63 6.48 9.64
C GLY A 371 23.35 6.76 11.12
N TYR A 372 22.32 7.56 11.42
CA TYR A 372 21.84 7.76 12.77
C TYR A 372 20.71 6.79 13.09
N SER A 373 20.58 6.37 14.34
CA SER A 373 19.41 5.66 14.87
C SER A 373 18.65 6.53 15.86
N LEU A 374 17.32 6.46 15.83
CA LEU A 374 16.50 7.16 16.82
C LEU A 374 16.68 6.50 18.20
N LEU A 375 16.93 7.31 19.22
CA LEU A 375 16.82 6.90 20.61
C LEU A 375 15.39 7.20 21.06
N ALA A 376 14.62 6.13 21.28
CA ALA A 376 13.21 6.24 21.66
C ALA A 376 13.01 6.82 23.07
N PHE A 377 14.03 6.71 23.94
CA PHE A 377 13.97 7.18 25.32
C PHE A 377 15.18 8.05 25.67
N PRO A 378 14.99 9.18 26.39
CA PRO A 378 16.09 10.07 26.80
C PRO A 378 17.22 9.37 27.55
N GLU A 379 16.91 8.35 28.34
CA GLU A 379 17.87 7.57 29.13
C GLU A 379 18.87 6.82 28.23
N GLN A 380 18.49 6.49 26.99
CA GLN A 380 19.39 5.84 26.03
C GLN A 380 20.53 6.78 25.58
N ALA A 381 20.34 8.09 25.74
CA ALA A 381 21.37 9.09 25.48
C ALA A 381 22.37 9.20 26.65
N ALA A 382 22.03 8.68 27.84
CA ALA A 382 22.94 8.70 28.98
C ALA A 382 24.20 7.85 28.69
N GLY A 383 25.36 8.43 28.97
CA GLY A 383 26.66 7.81 28.70
C GLY A 383 27.07 7.76 27.22
N LYS A 384 26.27 8.31 26.30
CA LYS A 384 26.67 8.52 24.91
C LYS A 384 27.44 9.83 24.79
N ASN A 385 28.45 9.87 23.92
CA ASN A 385 29.21 11.10 23.71
C ASN A 385 28.29 12.19 23.13
N PRO A 386 28.24 13.41 23.69
CA PRO A 386 27.43 14.50 23.15
C PRO A 386 27.66 14.77 21.65
N SER A 387 28.88 14.59 21.14
CA SER A 387 29.19 14.75 19.70
C SER A 387 28.55 13.69 18.81
N SER A 388 28.13 12.56 19.41
CA SER A 388 27.46 11.46 18.72
C SER A 388 25.94 11.54 18.75
N LEU A 389 25.40 12.55 19.44
CA LEU A 389 23.97 12.79 19.57
C LEU A 389 23.59 13.99 18.70
N LEU A 390 22.56 13.84 17.88
CA LEU A 390 21.90 14.92 17.19
C LEU A 390 20.49 15.08 17.77
N ARG A 391 20.15 16.30 18.16
CA ARG A 391 18.85 16.65 18.71
C ARG A 391 18.12 17.52 17.70
N ILE A 392 16.96 17.09 17.25
CA ILE A 392 16.12 17.81 16.30
C ILE A 392 14.74 17.95 16.93
N ALA A 393 14.21 19.16 17.01
CA ALA A 393 12.82 19.37 17.39
C ALA A 393 11.91 19.00 16.23
N ASP A 394 10.88 18.20 16.48
CA ASP A 394 9.79 17.96 15.53
C ASP A 394 8.88 19.21 15.41
N SER A 395 7.93 19.19 14.45
CA SER A 395 6.97 20.29 14.28
C SER A 395 6.05 20.56 15.48
N SER A 396 5.99 19.64 16.46
CA SER A 396 5.29 19.85 17.74
C SER A 396 6.21 20.36 18.84
N GLY A 397 7.48 20.65 18.52
CA GLY A 397 8.48 21.12 19.47
C GLY A 397 9.07 20.03 20.37
N ASN A 398 8.73 18.75 20.15
CA ASN A 398 9.32 17.66 20.92
C ASN A 398 10.70 17.31 20.38
N GLU A 399 11.65 17.13 21.29
CA GLU A 399 13.02 16.80 20.91
C GLU A 399 13.15 15.31 20.55
N MET A 400 13.59 15.05 19.32
CA MET A 400 14.01 13.73 18.86
C MET A 400 15.52 13.61 18.96
N VAL A 401 16.00 12.61 19.70
CA VAL A 401 17.43 12.36 19.88
C VAL A 401 17.88 11.22 18.98
N PHE A 402 18.80 11.53 18.08
CA PHE A 402 19.39 10.59 17.14
C PHE A 402 20.82 10.30 17.56
N TYR A 403 21.23 9.04 17.53
CA TYR A 403 22.57 8.60 17.86
C TYR A 403 23.30 8.10 16.63
N ASN A 404 24.53 8.56 16.44
CA ASN A 404 25.44 8.04 15.43
C ASN A 404 26.68 7.45 16.10
N PRO A 405 26.80 6.11 16.19
CA PRO A 405 27.94 5.47 16.84
C PRO A 405 29.30 5.83 16.23
N LYS A 406 29.31 6.34 14.99
CA LYS A 406 30.53 6.70 14.24
C LYS A 406 31.13 8.03 14.67
N LEU A 407 30.35 8.85 15.38
CA LEU A 407 30.76 10.13 15.95
C LEU A 407 31.16 10.00 17.43
N ASN A 408 31.21 8.78 17.95
CA ASN A 408 31.75 8.49 19.26
C ASN A 408 33.27 8.24 19.08
N PRO A 409 34.15 9.25 19.23
CA PRO A 409 35.58 9.03 19.15
C PRO A 409 35.95 7.94 20.14
N ALA A 410 36.64 6.89 19.66
CA ALA A 410 37.24 5.91 20.55
C ALA A 410 38.08 6.67 21.60
N PRO A 411 38.07 6.26 22.88
CA PRO A 411 38.89 6.90 23.90
C PRO A 411 40.31 6.98 23.37
N THR A 412 40.84 8.19 23.30
CA THR A 412 42.16 8.47 22.75
C THR A 412 43.17 7.75 23.63
N VAL A 413 43.54 6.53 23.24
CA VAL A 413 44.71 5.86 23.81
C VAL A 413 45.89 6.65 23.29
N VAL A 414 46.51 7.44 24.18
CA VAL A 414 47.73 8.18 23.91
C VAL A 414 48.84 7.17 23.67
N SER A 415 48.98 6.73 22.41
CA SER A 415 50.07 5.88 21.96
C SER A 415 51.02 6.74 21.14
N SER A 416 52.16 7.06 21.75
CA SER A 416 53.29 7.73 21.15
C SER A 416 53.86 6.98 19.94
N GLY A 417 54.00 7.67 18.80
CA GLY A 417 54.90 7.27 17.71
C GLY A 417 54.35 7.51 16.30
N PRO A 418 55.06 8.24 15.42
CA PRO A 418 54.67 8.38 14.02
C PRO A 418 55.22 7.19 13.22
N THR A 419 54.34 6.43 12.56
CA THR A 419 54.77 5.41 11.59
C THR A 419 54.17 5.71 10.23
N GLN A 420 55.08 5.80 9.27
CA GLN A 420 54.88 6.08 7.85
C GLN A 420 53.94 5.06 7.19
N THR A 421 53.16 5.56 6.24
CA THR A 421 52.30 4.80 5.33
C THR A 421 53.13 3.99 4.32
N SER A 422 53.17 2.67 4.50
CA SER A 422 53.46 1.70 3.42
C SER A 422 52.18 0.95 3.06
N SER A 423 51.73 1.04 1.81
CA SER A 423 50.61 0.27 1.28
C SER A 423 50.94 -1.23 1.32
N THR A 424 50.34 -1.96 2.24
CA THR A 424 50.49 -3.41 2.32
C THR A 424 49.43 -4.06 1.46
N ALA A 425 49.83 -4.69 0.35
CA ALA A 425 48.99 -5.60 -0.41
C ALA A 425 48.60 -6.78 0.50
N GLY A 426 47.29 -6.96 0.73
CA GLY A 426 46.77 -8.06 1.56
C GLY A 426 45.70 -7.68 2.58
N GLN A 427 45.37 -6.40 2.77
CA GLN A 427 44.21 -6.05 3.60
C GLN A 427 42.91 -6.46 2.91
N THR A 428 42.20 -7.42 3.51
CA THR A 428 40.85 -7.80 3.09
C THR A 428 39.87 -6.83 3.72
N TYR A 429 39.19 -6.03 2.90
CA TYR A 429 38.17 -5.11 3.38
C TYR A 429 36.79 -5.80 3.40
N ALA A 430 36.01 -5.52 4.44
CA ALA A 430 34.62 -5.94 4.52
C ALA A 430 33.73 -5.01 3.68
N PHE A 431 33.09 -5.53 2.63
CA PHE A 431 32.20 -4.76 1.76
C PHE A 431 30.71 -5.00 2.08
N ASP A 432 30.44 -5.97 2.93
CA ASP A 432 29.11 -6.45 3.31
C ASP A 432 28.50 -5.68 4.48
N THR A 433 29.31 -4.94 5.23
CA THR A 433 28.90 -4.10 6.35
C THR A 433 29.17 -2.63 6.06
N LEU A 434 28.29 -1.76 6.56
CA LEU A 434 28.45 -0.32 6.38
C LEU A 434 29.74 0.21 7.03
N ASP A 435 30.21 -0.44 8.10
CA ASP A 435 31.45 -0.06 8.79
C ASP A 435 32.69 -0.48 8.02
N GLY A 436 32.65 -1.67 7.41
CA GLY A 436 33.67 -2.11 6.46
C GLY A 436 33.77 -1.16 5.25
N ILE A 437 32.63 -0.77 4.66
CA ILE A 437 32.60 0.18 3.53
C ILE A 437 33.19 1.54 3.93
N LYS A 438 32.94 2.00 5.17
CA LYS A 438 33.49 3.28 5.65
C LYS A 438 34.99 3.26 5.84
N SER A 439 35.53 2.11 6.23
CA SER A 439 36.98 1.90 6.39
C SER A 439 37.74 1.82 5.07
N LEU A 440 37.05 1.71 3.93
CA LEU A 440 37.69 1.63 2.62
C LEU A 440 38.51 2.90 2.32
N PRO A 441 39.75 2.77 1.82
CA PRO A 441 40.53 3.91 1.35
C PRO A 441 40.09 4.35 -0.06
N VAL A 442 38.79 4.64 -0.22
CA VAL A 442 38.17 5.15 -1.45
C VAL A 442 37.44 6.47 -1.16
N SER A 443 37.05 7.19 -2.20
CA SER A 443 36.29 8.44 -2.05
C SER A 443 34.91 8.21 -1.45
N ASP A 444 34.35 9.25 -0.84
CA ASP A 444 32.98 9.21 -0.30
C ASP A 444 31.94 8.91 -1.36
N LEU A 445 32.21 9.30 -2.61
CA LEU A 445 31.42 8.93 -3.77
C LEU A 445 31.37 7.40 -3.94
N THR A 446 32.53 6.74 -4.01
CA THR A 446 32.62 5.27 -4.12
C THR A 446 32.00 4.58 -2.92
N LYS A 447 32.23 5.08 -1.70
CA LYS A 447 31.57 4.56 -0.50
C LYS A 447 30.05 4.69 -0.59
N SER A 448 29.55 5.83 -1.07
CA SER A 448 28.11 6.06 -1.23
C SER A 448 27.50 5.11 -2.25
N VAL A 449 28.23 4.79 -3.31
CA VAL A 449 27.80 3.84 -4.34
C VAL A 449 27.78 2.41 -3.80
N ILE A 450 28.84 1.95 -3.12
CA ILE A 450 28.89 0.61 -2.51
C ILE A 450 27.81 0.45 -1.44
N ALA A 451 27.64 1.47 -0.59
CA ALA A 451 26.62 1.46 0.46
C ALA A 451 25.20 1.66 -0.08
N GLY A 452 25.04 1.93 -1.38
CA GLY A 452 23.75 2.06 -2.01
C GLY A 452 23.00 3.36 -1.73
N TYR A 453 23.70 4.40 -1.30
CA TYR A 453 23.17 5.75 -1.07
C TYR A 453 23.34 6.65 -2.30
N GLY A 454 24.46 6.52 -3.01
CA GLY A 454 24.70 7.20 -4.27
C GLY A 454 23.80 6.61 -5.36
N LYS A 455 22.96 7.44 -5.97
CA LYS A 455 22.21 7.02 -7.16
C LYS A 455 23.14 7.11 -8.35
N VAL A 456 23.35 6.00 -9.04
CA VAL A 456 24.31 5.92 -10.15
C VAL A 456 23.94 6.86 -11.31
N LYS A 457 22.64 7.19 -11.46
CA LYS A 457 22.14 8.19 -12.41
C LYS A 457 22.62 9.62 -12.16
N ASP A 458 23.02 9.92 -10.92
CA ASP A 458 23.55 11.23 -10.53
C ASP A 458 25.08 11.29 -10.74
N LEU A 459 25.70 10.18 -11.20
CA LEU A 459 27.14 10.11 -11.50
C LEU A 459 27.40 10.51 -12.94
N THR A 460 28.32 11.46 -13.12
CA THR A 460 28.89 11.73 -14.44
C THR A 460 29.67 10.50 -14.95
N PRO A 461 29.95 10.40 -16.26
CA PRO A 461 30.84 9.35 -16.78
C PRO A 461 32.21 9.31 -16.07
N THR A 462 32.75 10.48 -15.71
CA THR A 462 33.99 10.64 -14.95
C THR A 462 33.86 10.06 -13.53
N ASP A 463 32.75 10.33 -12.86
CA ASP A 463 32.44 9.79 -11.55
C ASP A 463 32.33 8.26 -11.57
N ARG A 464 31.69 7.70 -12.61
CA ARG A 464 31.61 6.24 -12.80
C ARG A 464 32.99 5.61 -13.00
N ALA A 465 33.82 6.18 -13.86
CA ALA A 465 35.19 5.69 -14.09
C ALA A 465 36.03 5.78 -12.79
N LYS A 466 35.86 6.84 -12.01
CA LYS A 466 36.51 7.01 -10.70
C LYS A 466 36.06 5.95 -9.71
N VAL A 467 34.75 5.71 -9.59
CA VAL A 467 34.17 4.69 -8.72
C VAL A 467 34.70 3.31 -9.09
N GLN A 468 34.65 2.95 -10.38
CA GLN A 468 35.17 1.69 -10.88
C GLN A 468 36.65 1.50 -10.53
N THR A 469 37.48 2.53 -10.78
CA THR A 469 38.93 2.50 -10.47
C THR A 469 39.18 2.32 -8.98
N GLU A 470 38.43 3.03 -8.13
CA GLU A 470 38.57 2.96 -6.68
C GLU A 470 38.12 1.61 -6.12
N LEU A 471 37.06 1.01 -6.66
CA LEU A 471 36.63 -0.35 -6.33
C LEU A 471 37.72 -1.37 -6.62
N TYR A 472 38.33 -1.31 -7.80
CA TYR A 472 39.45 -2.19 -8.15
C TYR A 472 40.66 -2.01 -7.21
N LYS A 473 40.98 -0.77 -6.82
CA LYS A 473 42.11 -0.46 -5.91
C LYS A 473 41.95 -1.09 -4.53
N VAL A 474 40.73 -1.21 -4.02
CA VAL A 474 40.47 -1.88 -2.73
C VAL A 474 40.23 -3.38 -2.85
N GLY A 475 40.45 -3.95 -4.04
CA GLY A 475 40.21 -5.37 -4.28
C GLY A 475 38.73 -5.73 -4.19
N PHE A 476 37.82 -4.79 -4.44
CA PHE A 476 36.40 -5.09 -4.52
C PHE A 476 36.16 -6.02 -5.70
N ASN A 477 35.67 -7.22 -5.40
CA ASN A 477 35.26 -8.19 -6.40
C ASN A 477 33.72 -8.25 -6.43
N PRO A 478 33.07 -7.71 -7.48
CA PRO A 478 31.61 -7.67 -7.56
C PRO A 478 31.02 -9.09 -7.56
N PHE A 479 31.70 -10.07 -8.16
CA PHE A 479 31.23 -11.45 -8.22
C PHE A 479 31.22 -12.10 -6.83
N GLN A 480 32.31 -11.96 -6.06
CA GLN A 480 32.38 -12.48 -4.69
C GLN A 480 31.40 -11.77 -3.75
N TYR A 481 31.19 -10.46 -3.95
CA TYR A 481 30.21 -9.69 -3.20
C TYR A 481 28.79 -10.23 -3.41
N VAL A 482 28.36 -10.35 -4.68
CA VAL A 482 27.02 -10.85 -5.03
C VAL A 482 26.85 -12.31 -4.58
N ASN A 483 27.87 -13.16 -4.77
CA ASN A 483 27.81 -14.57 -4.35
C ASN A 483 27.62 -14.72 -2.83
N ARG A 484 28.30 -13.90 -2.01
CA ARG A 484 28.09 -13.90 -0.55
C ARG A 484 26.68 -13.50 -0.16
N LYS A 485 26.13 -12.45 -0.77
CA LYS A 485 24.76 -11.99 -0.52
C LYS A 485 23.72 -13.02 -0.97
N LEU A 486 23.95 -13.69 -2.10
CA LEU A 486 23.12 -14.81 -2.56
C LEU A 486 23.15 -15.97 -1.55
N GLN A 487 24.30 -16.28 -0.96
CA GLN A 487 24.39 -17.29 0.09
C GLN A 487 23.59 -16.89 1.34
N SER A 488 23.71 -15.65 1.81
CA SER A 488 22.87 -15.15 2.91
C SER A 488 21.37 -15.20 2.57
N LEU A 489 21.02 -14.97 1.31
CA LEU A 489 19.65 -15.05 0.83
C LEU A 489 19.12 -16.50 0.84
N ILE A 490 19.96 -17.50 0.56
CA ILE A 490 19.62 -18.92 0.74
C ILE A 490 19.34 -19.21 2.21
N ASP A 491 20.18 -18.71 3.12
CA ASP A 491 20.03 -18.99 4.54
C ASP A 491 18.72 -18.40 5.08
N LEU A 492 18.35 -17.19 4.62
CA LEU A 492 17.04 -16.58 4.91
C LEU A 492 15.89 -17.38 4.27
N TYR A 493 16.05 -17.83 3.02
CA TYR A 493 15.04 -18.64 2.34
C TYR A 493 14.81 -20.01 3.02
N GLY A 494 15.88 -20.62 3.54
CA GLY A 494 15.81 -21.86 4.32
C GLY A 494 15.03 -21.70 5.61
N GLN A 495 15.01 -20.50 6.19
CA GLN A 495 14.25 -20.16 7.39
C GLN A 495 12.76 -19.90 7.11
N VAL A 496 12.39 -19.62 5.85
CA VAL A 496 10.98 -19.51 5.44
C VAL A 496 10.31 -20.88 5.56
N PRO A 497 9.17 -21.00 6.27
CA PRO A 497 8.41 -22.24 6.36
C PRO A 497 8.10 -22.79 4.97
N SER A 498 8.27 -24.11 4.77
CA SER A 498 8.06 -24.74 3.46
C SER A 498 6.66 -24.50 2.90
N SER A 499 5.64 -24.39 3.77
CA SER A 499 4.27 -24.05 3.40
C SER A 499 4.10 -22.63 2.85
N LEU A 500 5.02 -21.71 3.16
CA LEU A 500 4.97 -20.31 2.74
C LEU A 500 5.91 -19.99 1.57
N ARG A 501 6.74 -20.96 1.17
CA ARG A 501 7.61 -20.82 -0.01
C ARG A 501 6.75 -20.77 -1.27
N GLY A 502 6.83 -19.66 -2.00
CA GLY A 502 6.07 -19.42 -3.22
C GLY A 502 4.77 -18.64 -3.04
N LEU A 503 4.34 -18.38 -1.80
CA LEU A 503 3.20 -17.50 -1.49
C LEU A 503 3.61 -16.02 -1.45
N LEU A 504 2.70 -15.14 -1.85
CA LEU A 504 2.96 -13.70 -2.01
C LEU A 504 3.30 -13.03 -0.67
N GLY A 505 4.54 -12.54 -0.55
CA GLY A 505 4.94 -11.60 0.50
C GLY A 505 4.85 -12.12 1.93
N GLY A 506 4.85 -13.44 2.14
CA GLY A 506 4.71 -14.03 3.49
C GLY A 506 3.31 -13.97 4.07
N ARG A 507 2.30 -13.65 3.25
CA ARG A 507 0.91 -13.81 3.65
C ARG A 507 0.52 -15.27 3.61
N ILE A 508 0.19 -15.79 4.79
CA ILE A 508 -0.52 -17.04 4.94
C ILE A 508 -1.94 -16.76 4.44
N PRO A 509 -2.43 -17.42 3.38
CA PRO A 509 -3.86 -17.34 3.06
C PRO A 509 -4.63 -17.71 4.34
N PHE A 510 -5.55 -16.84 4.76
CA PHE A 510 -6.37 -16.94 5.98
C PHE A 510 -5.73 -16.52 7.32
N ALA A 511 -4.47 -16.07 7.38
CA ALA A 511 -3.93 -15.43 8.59
C ALA A 511 -3.57 -13.95 8.36
N GLU A 512 -4.06 -13.07 9.22
CA GLU A 512 -3.83 -11.61 9.17
C GLU A 512 -2.39 -11.19 9.50
N SER A 513 -1.51 -12.15 9.82
CA SER A 513 -0.12 -11.88 10.21
C SER A 513 0.87 -12.23 9.09
N PHE A 514 1.83 -11.34 8.88
CA PHE A 514 3.00 -11.60 8.05
C PHE A 514 3.99 -12.45 8.83
N ASP A 515 4.47 -13.54 8.22
CA ASP A 515 5.61 -14.25 8.79
C ASP A 515 6.87 -13.35 8.70
N PRO A 516 7.48 -12.98 9.84
CA PRO A 516 8.57 -12.01 9.87
C PRO A 516 9.80 -12.48 9.10
N LYS A 517 10.04 -13.80 9.03
CA LYS A 517 11.16 -14.39 8.28
C LYS A 517 10.94 -14.25 6.77
N THR A 518 9.71 -14.41 6.31
CA THR A 518 9.35 -14.21 4.91
C THR A 518 9.46 -12.73 4.50
N ALA A 519 9.03 -11.82 5.37
CA ALA A 519 9.21 -10.38 5.15
C ALA A 519 10.70 -9.99 5.09
N GLN A 520 11.52 -10.54 6.00
CA GLN A 520 12.96 -10.34 6.02
C GLN A 520 13.63 -10.87 4.74
N PHE A 521 13.23 -12.07 4.28
CA PHE A 521 13.71 -12.65 3.02
C PHE A 521 13.38 -11.76 1.81
N GLU A 522 12.12 -11.32 1.66
CA GLU A 522 11.72 -10.49 0.52
C GLU A 522 12.42 -9.12 0.54
N SER A 523 12.59 -8.52 1.73
CA SER A 523 13.37 -7.30 1.89
C SER A 523 14.83 -7.48 1.45
N ALA A 524 15.49 -8.55 1.91
CA ALA A 524 16.86 -8.87 1.54
C ALA A 524 17.01 -9.14 0.02
N LYS A 525 16.04 -9.82 -0.59
CA LYS A 525 15.99 -10.07 -2.03
C LYS A 525 15.85 -8.78 -2.84
N GLN A 526 14.95 -7.89 -2.43
CA GLN A 526 14.77 -6.58 -3.07
C GLN A 526 16.04 -5.73 -2.96
N LEU A 527 16.69 -5.73 -1.79
CA LEU A 527 17.94 -5.03 -1.57
C LEU A 527 19.04 -5.54 -2.52
N LEU A 528 19.25 -6.86 -2.58
CA LEU A 528 20.24 -7.46 -3.46
C LEU A 528 19.95 -7.18 -4.94
N THR A 529 18.69 -7.16 -5.35
CA THR A 529 18.29 -6.80 -6.73
C THR A 529 18.73 -5.37 -7.07
N ARG A 530 18.56 -4.43 -6.14
CA ARG A 530 19.00 -3.03 -6.32
C ARG A 530 20.53 -2.93 -6.34
N GLU A 531 21.22 -3.69 -5.50
CA GLU A 531 22.69 -3.71 -5.48
C GLU A 531 23.27 -4.22 -6.80
N ILE A 532 22.74 -5.32 -7.36
CA ILE A 532 23.17 -5.85 -8.66
C ILE A 532 22.92 -4.85 -9.79
N ALA A 533 21.75 -4.19 -9.81
CA ALA A 533 21.45 -3.17 -10.81
C ALA A 533 22.45 -2.01 -10.76
N ARG A 534 22.82 -1.55 -9.55
CA ARG A 534 23.83 -0.50 -9.39
C ARG A 534 25.22 -0.93 -9.84
N LEU A 535 25.60 -2.17 -9.56
CA LEU A 535 26.87 -2.74 -10.02
C LEU A 535 26.92 -2.83 -11.56
N ASN A 536 25.78 -3.06 -12.22
CA ASN A 536 25.68 -2.93 -13.68
C ASN A 536 25.87 -1.48 -14.13
N ASP A 537 25.14 -0.54 -13.51
CA ASP A 537 25.15 0.87 -13.91
C ASP A 537 26.54 1.52 -13.82
N VAL A 538 27.39 1.05 -12.89
CA VAL A 538 28.80 1.50 -12.74
C VAL A 538 29.79 0.71 -13.60
N GLY A 539 29.31 -0.24 -14.40
CA GLY A 539 30.12 -1.02 -15.33
C GLY A 539 31.02 -2.07 -14.66
N VAL A 540 30.70 -2.51 -13.43
CA VAL A 540 31.45 -3.59 -12.77
C VAL A 540 30.79 -4.97 -12.93
N LEU A 541 29.53 -5.01 -13.36
CA LEU A 541 28.85 -6.21 -13.85
C LEU A 541 28.37 -5.97 -15.29
N SER A 542 28.34 -7.02 -16.11
CA SER A 542 27.69 -6.97 -17.42
C SER A 542 26.20 -7.26 -17.33
N ASP A 543 25.44 -6.92 -18.38
CA ASP A 543 24.02 -7.30 -18.50
C ASP A 543 23.82 -8.82 -18.43
N GLN A 544 24.78 -9.59 -18.94
CA GLN A 544 24.76 -11.06 -18.87
C GLN A 544 24.95 -11.55 -17.43
N ASP A 545 25.82 -10.90 -16.64
CA ASP A 545 26.02 -11.22 -15.23
C ASP A 545 24.75 -10.92 -14.43
N VAL A 546 24.14 -9.77 -14.68
CA VAL A 546 22.89 -9.34 -14.04
C VAL A 546 21.76 -10.33 -14.34
N ALA A 547 21.60 -10.73 -15.61
CA ALA A 547 20.62 -11.73 -16.00
C ALA A 547 20.87 -13.07 -15.31
N SER A 548 22.14 -13.50 -15.24
CA SER A 548 22.54 -14.73 -14.55
C SER A 548 22.18 -14.66 -13.06
N TYR A 549 22.59 -13.60 -12.36
CA TYR A 549 22.29 -13.42 -10.95
C TYR A 549 20.79 -13.35 -10.66
N LYS A 550 20.02 -12.65 -11.50
CA LYS A 550 18.56 -12.60 -11.39
C LYS A 550 17.92 -13.98 -11.57
N ALA A 551 18.47 -14.81 -12.46
CA ALA A 551 17.98 -16.18 -12.67
C ALA A 551 18.32 -17.13 -11.52
N ALA A 552 19.42 -16.91 -10.80
CA ALA A 552 19.78 -17.69 -9.62
C ALA A 552 19.16 -17.19 -8.31
N MET A 553 18.59 -15.99 -8.29
CA MET A 553 17.83 -15.55 -7.12
C MET A 553 16.68 -16.54 -6.85
N PRO A 554 16.42 -16.88 -5.56
CA PRO A 554 15.30 -17.71 -5.20
C PRO A 554 14.00 -17.09 -5.74
N SER A 555 13.33 -17.82 -6.62
CA SER A 555 12.10 -17.39 -7.29
C SER A 555 10.88 -18.03 -6.63
N ARG A 556 9.69 -17.52 -6.97
CA ARG A 556 8.43 -18.02 -6.41
C ARG A 556 8.15 -19.49 -6.79
N SER A 557 8.71 -19.97 -7.90
CA SER A 557 8.57 -21.36 -8.35
C SER A 557 9.55 -22.33 -7.69
N ASP A 558 10.50 -21.84 -6.87
CA ASP A 558 11.54 -22.68 -6.29
C ASP A 558 11.11 -23.29 -4.94
N ALA A 559 10.14 -24.21 -4.96
CA ALA A 559 9.60 -24.82 -3.73
C ALA A 559 10.67 -25.54 -2.88
N ASN A 560 11.78 -25.96 -3.48
CA ASN A 560 12.86 -26.68 -2.81
C ASN A 560 14.12 -25.81 -2.67
N VAL A 561 14.62 -25.67 -1.43
CA VAL A 561 15.86 -24.96 -1.11
C VAL A 561 17.08 -25.56 -1.81
N ASP A 562 17.07 -26.86 -2.10
CA ASP A 562 18.18 -27.54 -2.78
C ASP A 562 18.28 -27.12 -4.25
N VAL A 563 17.15 -26.82 -4.90
CA VAL A 563 17.14 -26.24 -6.26
C VAL A 563 17.76 -24.85 -6.24
N VAL A 564 17.43 -24.04 -5.22
CA VAL A 564 18.02 -22.70 -5.04
C VAL A 564 19.53 -22.79 -4.78
N LYS A 565 19.97 -23.71 -3.92
CA LYS A 565 21.40 -23.98 -3.68
C LYS A 565 22.12 -24.39 -4.96
N ALA A 566 21.53 -25.30 -5.75
CA ALA A 566 22.12 -25.75 -7.00
C ALA A 566 22.27 -24.62 -8.02
N LYS A 567 21.27 -23.74 -8.17
CA LYS A 567 21.36 -22.55 -9.04
C LYS A 567 22.52 -21.64 -8.64
N ILE A 568 22.66 -21.35 -7.35
CA ILE A 568 23.71 -20.45 -6.84
C ILE A 568 25.10 -21.10 -6.90
N GLN A 569 25.20 -22.39 -6.64
CA GLN A 569 26.44 -23.15 -6.84
C GLN A 569 26.87 -23.14 -8.32
N GLY A 570 25.92 -23.27 -9.25
CA GLY A 570 26.17 -23.15 -10.69
C GLY A 570 26.77 -21.80 -11.07
N ILE A 571 26.22 -20.70 -10.54
CA ILE A 571 26.77 -19.36 -10.77
C ILE A 571 28.12 -19.17 -10.09
N THR A 572 28.30 -19.68 -8.87
CA THR A 572 29.56 -19.57 -8.15
C THR A 572 30.68 -20.28 -8.92
N ALA A 573 30.40 -21.45 -9.49
CA ALA A 573 31.33 -22.18 -10.35
C ALA A 573 31.61 -21.45 -11.67
N ALA A 574 30.57 -20.90 -12.33
CA ALA A 574 30.72 -20.15 -13.57
C ALA A 574 31.55 -18.87 -13.38
N THR A 575 31.31 -18.14 -12.29
CA THR A 575 32.03 -16.89 -11.94
C THR A 575 33.46 -17.18 -11.47
N ALA A 576 33.70 -18.28 -10.76
CA ALA A 576 35.04 -18.72 -10.42
C ALA A 576 35.89 -19.00 -11.68
N ASN A 577 35.32 -19.66 -12.69
CA ASN A 577 35.99 -19.92 -13.97
C ASN A 577 36.25 -18.65 -14.79
N ALA A 578 35.34 -17.68 -14.74
CA ALA A 578 35.53 -16.37 -15.37
C ALA A 578 36.71 -15.59 -14.74
N LEU A 579 36.86 -15.68 -13.42
CA LEU A 579 37.97 -15.07 -12.67
C LEU A 579 39.33 -15.63 -13.09
N THR A 580 39.43 -16.96 -13.23
CA THR A 580 40.68 -17.62 -13.63
C THR A 580 41.11 -17.20 -15.04
N THR A 581 40.12 -16.97 -15.92
CA THR A 581 40.36 -16.61 -17.33
C THR A 581 40.83 -15.16 -17.49
N GLN A 582 40.32 -14.22 -16.66
CA GLN A 582 40.77 -12.81 -16.67
C GLN A 582 42.21 -12.62 -16.15
N THR A 583 42.66 -13.42 -15.19
CA THR A 583 44.05 -13.33 -14.68
C THR A 583 45.10 -13.84 -15.67
N THR A 584 44.70 -14.65 -16.67
CA THR A 584 45.63 -15.21 -17.67
C THR A 584 45.73 -14.39 -18.96
N THR A 585 44.88 -13.38 -19.14
CA THR A 585 44.86 -12.51 -20.32
C THR A 585 45.40 -11.11 -20.01
N THR A 586 46.52 -11.00 -19.30
CA THR A 586 47.40 -9.83 -19.51
C THR A 586 47.97 -9.94 -20.93
N ALA A 587 47.27 -9.36 -21.90
CA ALA A 587 47.80 -9.17 -23.24
C ALA A 587 49.16 -8.48 -23.12
N LYS A 588 50.20 -9.14 -23.66
CA LYS A 588 51.54 -8.56 -23.73
C LYS A 588 51.39 -7.19 -24.42
N PRO A 589 51.86 -6.08 -23.82
CA PRO A 589 51.64 -4.75 -24.36
C PRO A 589 52.09 -4.72 -25.82
N THR A 590 51.23 -4.17 -26.68
CA THR A 590 51.53 -4.11 -28.11
C THR A 590 52.68 -3.13 -28.33
N LYS A 591 53.36 -3.25 -29.47
CA LYS A 591 54.42 -2.30 -29.83
C LYS A 591 53.91 -0.85 -29.83
N ALA A 592 52.65 -0.63 -30.21
CA ALA A 592 52.01 0.68 -30.19
C ALA A 592 51.86 1.23 -28.75
N ASP A 593 51.49 0.38 -27.79
CA ASP A 593 51.40 0.77 -26.38
C ASP A 593 52.78 1.16 -25.81
N LEU A 594 53.81 0.40 -26.18
CA LEU A 594 55.19 0.68 -25.77
C LEU A 594 55.74 1.96 -26.43
N ASP A 595 55.39 2.22 -27.68
CA ASP A 595 55.83 3.41 -28.41
C ASP A 595 55.09 4.68 -27.92
N TYR A 596 53.84 4.54 -27.47
CA TYR A 596 53.09 5.62 -26.82
C TYR A 596 53.65 5.99 -25.44
N VAL A 597 54.03 5.01 -24.61
CA VAL A 597 54.67 5.29 -23.32
C VAL A 597 56.02 5.99 -23.51
N LYS A 598 56.79 5.59 -24.52
CA LYS A 598 58.06 6.27 -24.87
C LYS A 598 57.85 7.69 -25.37
N SER A 599 56.76 7.97 -26.08
CA SER A 599 56.48 9.33 -26.57
C SER A 599 56.07 10.30 -25.46
N LEU A 600 55.67 9.78 -24.28
CA LEU A 600 55.37 10.56 -23.08
C LEU A 600 56.61 10.89 -22.23
N GLY A 601 57.81 10.43 -22.62
CA GLY A 601 59.07 10.79 -21.97
C GLY A 601 59.41 10.01 -20.69
N PHE A 602 58.84 8.82 -20.50
CA PHE A 602 59.17 7.89 -19.42
C PHE A 602 60.16 6.79 -19.84
#